data_AF-A0A530BMC1-F1
#
_entry.id   AF-A0A530BMC1-F1
#
_cell.length_a   1.000
_cell.length_b   1.000
_cell.length_c   1.000
_cell.angle_alpha   90.00
_cell.angle_beta   90.00
_cell.angle_gamma   90.00
#
_symmetry.space_group_name_H-M   'P 1'
#
loop_
_entity.id
_entity.type
_entity.pdbx_description
1 polymer ?
#
loop_
_entity_poly.entity_id
_entity_poly.type
_entity_poly.pdbx_seq_one_letter_code
_entity_poly.pdbx_strand_id
1 'polypeptide(L)' 'MVPGAVYGVVGALAAFPLRLAAREVERRHAELRRGVTRRTSHAVFGRTLLAKAAMSRT' A
#
# COMPACT_ATOMS: atom_id res chain seq x y z
N MET A 1 -12.95 -0.54 0.77
CA MET A 1 -11.96 -1.41 0.10
C MET A 1 -12.74 -2.31 -0.85
N VAL A 2 -12.22 -2.58 -2.04
CA VAL A 2 -12.97 -3.31 -3.07
C VAL A 2 -12.62 -4.81 -3.00
N PRO A 3 -13.60 -5.73 -2.87
CA PRO A 3 -13.33 -7.16 -2.93
C PRO A 3 -12.62 -7.56 -4.23
N GLY A 4 -11.65 -8.47 -4.15
CA GLY A 4 -10.82 -8.89 -5.29
C GLY A 4 -9.76 -7.87 -5.72
N ALA A 5 -9.65 -6.71 -5.08
CA ALA A 5 -8.60 -5.74 -5.41
C ALA A 5 -7.21 -6.23 -4.98
N VAL A 6 -6.19 -5.82 -5.74
CA VAL A 6 -4.79 -6.12 -5.45
C VAL A 6 -4.09 -4.81 -5.09
N TYR A 7 -3.69 -4.69 -3.83
CA TYR A 7 -2.98 -3.54 -3.29
C TYR A 7 -1.48 -3.79 -3.34
N GLY A 8 -0.73 -2.91 -4.01
CA GLY A 8 0.73 -2.94 -4.08
C GLY A 8 1.33 -1.88 -3.18
N VAL A 9 2.15 -2.27 -2.21
CA VAL A 9 2.78 -1.32 -1.27
C VAL A 9 4.22 -1.04 -1.67
N VAL A 10 4.56 0.24 -1.82
CA VAL A 10 5.92 0.69 -2.11
C VAL A 10 6.55 1.24 -0.84
N GLY A 11 7.44 0.45 -0.22
CA GLY A 11 8.14 0.81 1.01
C GLY A 11 7.33 0.55 2.29
N ALA A 12 7.75 1.16 3.39
CA ALA A 12 7.13 0.95 4.69
C ALA A 12 6.00 1.95 4.95
N LEU A 13 4.89 1.50 5.52
CA LEU A 13 3.76 2.36 5.88
C LEU A 13 4.14 3.33 7.02
N ALA A 14 3.48 4.49 7.03
CA ALA A 14 3.68 5.52 8.05
C ALA A 14 2.87 5.24 9.34
N ALA A 15 1.62 4.79 9.19
CA ALA A 15 0.69 4.71 10.30
C ALA A 15 0.80 3.42 11.14
N PHE A 16 1.13 2.28 10.52
CA PHE A 16 1.17 0.98 11.20
C PHE A 16 1.97 -0.08 10.43
N PRO A 17 2.34 -1.22 11.04
CA PRO A 17 3.13 -2.26 10.38
C PRO A 17 2.40 -2.99 9.24
N LEU A 18 3.14 -3.43 8.21
CA LEU A 18 2.61 -4.10 7.01
C LEU A 18 1.75 -5.35 7.32
N ARG A 19 2.05 -6.09 8.39
CA ARG A 19 1.27 -7.27 8.80
C ARG A 19 -0.18 -6.94 9.14
N LEU A 20 -0.44 -5.74 9.68
CA LEU A 20 -1.80 -5.31 10.00
C LEU A 20 -2.55 -4.94 8.73
N ALA A 21 -1.89 -4.28 7.78
CA ALA A 21 -2.45 -4.09 6.44
C ALA A 21 -2.82 -5.44 5.81
N ALA A 22 -1.90 -6.41 5.83
CA ALA A 22 -2.12 -7.73 5.21
C ALA A 22 -3.38 -8.42 5.77
N ARG A 23 -3.51 -8.46 7.10
CA ARG A 23 -4.69 -9.04 7.76
C ARG A 23 -5.99 -8.34 7.37
N GLU A 24 -5.97 -7.02 7.33
CA GLU A 24 -7.15 -6.21 6.99
C GLU A 24 -7.53 -6.29 5.50
N VAL A 25 -6.55 -6.49 4.62
CA VAL A 25 -6.74 -6.72 3.19
C VAL A 25 -7.36 -8.09 2.97
N GLU A 26 -6.82 -9.12 3.61
CA GLU A 26 -7.30 -10.50 3.54
C GLU A 26 -8.72 -10.63 4.10
N ARG A 27 -9.02 -10.01 5.25
CA ARG A 27 -10.36 -9.93 5.85
C ARG A 27 -11.43 -9.36 4.90
N ARG A 28 -11.02 -8.56 3.92
CA ARG A 28 -11.92 -7.92 2.94
C ARG A 28 -11.90 -8.62 1.59
N HIS A 29 -11.40 -9.85 1.54
CA HIS A 29 -11.28 -10.66 0.33
C HIS A 29 -10.47 -9.96 -0.76
N ALA A 30 -9.40 -9.28 -0.38
CA ALA A 30 -8.47 -8.59 -1.27
C ALA A 30 -7.04 -9.15 -1.08
N GLU A 31 -6.12 -8.77 -1.98
CA GLU A 31 -4.71 -9.19 -1.92
C GLU A 31 -3.77 -8.03 -1.62
N LEU A 32 -2.73 -8.29 -0.82
CA LEU A 32 -1.64 -7.35 -0.55
C LEU A 32 -0.33 -7.89 -1.13
N ARG A 33 0.36 -7.09 -1.92
CA ARG A 33 1.67 -7.41 -2.52
C ARG A 33 2.71 -6.37 -2.13
N ARG A 34 3.97 -6.79 -2.07
CA ARG A 34 5.11 -5.88 -2.00
C ARG A 34 5.45 -5.41 -3.40
N GLY A 35 5.59 -4.10 -3.57
CA GLY A 35 5.78 -3.48 -4.89
C GLY A 35 4.48 -3.44 -5.71
N VAL A 36 4.61 -2.97 -6.95
CA VAL A 36 3.51 -2.83 -7.90
C VAL A 36 3.79 -3.77 -9.08
N THR A 37 2.78 -4.52 -9.49
CA THR A 37 2.84 -5.43 -10.65
C THR A 37 1.74 -5.06 -11.65
N ARG A 38 1.72 -5.71 -12.82
CA ARG A 38 0.66 -5.52 -13.81
C ARG A 38 -0.76 -5.84 -13.29
N ARG A 39 -0.88 -6.65 -12.23
CA ARG A 39 -2.17 -7.01 -11.60
C ARG A 39 -2.58 -6.07 -10.46
N THR A 40 -1.70 -5.15 -10.05
CA THR A 40 -1.99 -4.22 -8.96
C THR A 40 -3.05 -3.22 -9.40
N SER A 41 -4.20 -3.23 -8.74
CA SER A 41 -5.28 -2.25 -9.00
C SER A 41 -5.11 -0.97 -8.19
N HIS A 42 -4.41 -1.02 -7.05
CA HIS A 42 -4.22 0.12 -6.18
C HIS A 42 -2.77 0.19 -5.67
N ALA A 43 -2.10 1.32 -5.87
CA ALA A 43 -0.76 1.58 -5.34
C ALA A 43 -0.84 2.33 -4.00
N VAL A 44 -0.06 1.87 -3.02
CA VAL A 44 0.04 2.48 -1.69
C VAL A 44 1.48 2.95 -1.48
N PHE A 45 1.66 4.26 -1.30
CA PHE A 45 2.98 4.85 -1.11
C PHE A 45 3.36 4.87 0.37
N GLY A 46 4.53 4.33 0.68
CA GLY A 46 5.10 4.32 2.03
C GLY A 46 5.68 5.67 2.45
N ARG A 47 6.07 5.75 3.73
CA ARG A 47 6.51 6.97 4.43
C ARG A 47 7.62 7.73 3.71
N THR A 48 8.60 7.05 3.13
CA THR A 48 9.72 7.71 2.44
C THR A 48 9.27 8.45 1.18
N LEU A 49 8.36 7.86 0.40
CA LEU A 49 7.85 8.51 -0.81
C LEU A 49 6.90 9.66 -0.46
N LEU A 50 6.08 9.49 0.59
CA LEU A 50 5.24 10.57 1.10
C LEU A 50 6.08 11.77 1.59
N ALA A 51 7.16 11.51 2.34
CA ALA A 51 8.07 12.56 2.80
C ALA A 51 8.74 13.31 1.62
N LYS A 52 9.23 12.59 0.62
CA LYS A 52 9.80 13.20 -0.60
C LYS A 52 8.77 14.05 -1.35
N ALA A 53 7.54 13.56 -1.48
CA ALA A 53 6.47 14.31 -2.14
C ALA A 53 6.10 15.60 -1.38
N ALA A 54 6.18 15.58 -0.04
CA ALA A 54 5.98 16.78 0.77
C ALA A 54 7.09 17.81 0.57
N MET A 55 8.36 17.37 0.48
CA MET A 55 9.50 18.26 0.25
C MET A 55 9.46 18.90 -1.14
N SER A 56 9.04 18.17 -2.17
CA SER A 56 8.94 18.67 -3.55
C SER A 56 7.82 19.70 -3.77
N ARG A 57 6.92 19.88 -2.79
CA ARG A 57 5.81 20.83 -2.86
C ARG A 57 6.16 22.21 -2.28
N THR A 58 7.37 22.35 -1.73
CA THR A 58 7.93 23.61 -1.23
C THR A 58 8.84 24.20 -2.30
#